data_AF-A0A919QFF0-F1
#
_entry.id   AF-A0A919QFF0-F1
#
_cell.length_a   1.000
_cell.length_b   1.000
_cell.length_c   1.000
_cell.angle_alpha   90.00
_cell.angle_beta   90.00
_cell.angle_gamma   90.00
#
_symmetry.space_group_name_H-M   'P 1'
#
loop_
_entity.id
_entity.type
_entity.pdbx_description
1 polymer ?
#
loop_
_entity_poly.entity_id
_entity_poly.type
_entity_poly.pdbx_seq_one_letter_code
_entity_poly.pdbx_strand_id
1 'polypeptide(L)'
;MAKEHHPLTELEVRLVALAKEHNFSLNREPVQYYCEFVHGDTAVYLDRQRTKRDIIAVFLHPETDLDRLPQDAGLGGPGGIRHAEGLRLFPKKFNKGKRPSSYGYPIICPDLTAFGRLLASLT
;
A
#
# COMPACT_ATOMS: atom_id res chain seq x y z
N MET A 1 -19.28 1.80 20.68
CA MET A 1 -19.00 0.74 19.69
C MET A 1 -17.58 0.29 19.93
N ALA A 2 -17.33 -0.99 20.23
CA ALA A 2 -15.98 -1.50 20.43
C ALA A 2 -15.19 -1.32 19.12
N LYS A 3 -13.95 -0.80 19.19
CA LYS A 3 -13.05 -0.82 18.04
C LYS A 3 -12.78 -2.28 17.72
N GLU A 4 -13.24 -2.76 16.56
CA GLU A 4 -12.83 -4.07 16.07
C GLU A 4 -11.32 -4.04 15.84
N HIS A 5 -10.59 -4.82 16.64
CA HIS A 5 -9.16 -4.98 16.49
C HIS A 5 -8.91 -5.98 15.35
N HIS A 6 -8.19 -5.56 14.30
CA HIS A 6 -7.88 -6.42 13.16
C HIS A 6 -6.41 -6.86 13.21
N PRO A 7 -6.08 -7.94 13.94
CA PRO A 7 -4.70 -8.37 14.15
C PRO A 7 -4.00 -8.66 12.82
N LEU A 8 -2.68 -8.46 12.80
CA LEU A 8 -1.85 -8.76 11.64
C LEU A 8 -1.71 -10.27 11.45
N THR A 9 -1.68 -10.74 10.19
CA THR A 9 -1.25 -12.10 9.86
C THR A 9 0.28 -12.22 9.98
N GLU A 10 0.82 -13.45 9.97
CA GLU A 10 2.28 -13.66 9.99
C GLU A 10 2.99 -12.98 8.82
N LEU A 11 2.41 -13.06 7.61
CA LEU A 11 2.93 -12.36 6.43
C LEU A 11 2.90 -10.84 6.65
N GLU A 12 1.80 -10.30 7.17
CA GLU A 12 1.67 -8.86 7.45
C GLU A 12 2.67 -8.39 8.51
N VAL A 13 2.95 -9.21 9.54
CA VAL A 13 4.00 -8.91 10.54
C VAL A 13 5.37 -8.80 9.87
N ARG A 14 5.71 -9.71 8.95
CA ARG A 14 6.97 -9.66 8.18
C ARG A 14 7.04 -8.42 7.28
N LEU A 15 5.94 -8.08 6.61
CA LEU A 15 5.85 -6.87 5.78
C LEU A 15 6.00 -5.60 6.61
N VAL A 16 5.39 -5.53 7.80
CA VAL A 16 5.53 -4.39 8.73
C VAL A 16 6.98 -4.28 9.23
N ALA A 17 7.63 -5.40 9.55
CA ALA A 17 9.04 -5.40 9.95
C ALA A 17 9.94 -4.87 8.83
N LEU A 18 9.75 -5.38 7.60
CA LEU A 18 10.51 -4.91 6.43
C LEU A 18 10.22 -3.43 6.13
N ALA A 19 8.98 -2.97 6.27
CA ALA A 19 8.66 -1.55 6.14
C ALA A 19 9.45 -0.67 7.11
N LYS A 20 9.59 -1.12 8.38
CA LYS A 20 10.38 -0.42 9.38
C LYS A 20 11.87 -0.35 9.04
N GLU A 21 12.43 -1.40 8.44
CA GLU A 21 13.82 -1.41 7.97
C GLU A 21 14.07 -0.33 6.90
N HIS A 22 13.04 0.03 6.13
CA HIS A 22 13.05 1.13 5.17
C HIS A 22 12.49 2.45 5.73
N ASN A 23 12.51 2.64 7.05
CA ASN A 23 12.03 3.85 7.74
C ASN A 23 10.54 4.19 7.56
N PHE A 24 9.73 3.25 7.07
CA PHE A 24 8.29 3.38 7.06
C PHE A 24 7.71 2.93 8.41
N SER A 25 6.82 3.74 8.96
CA SER A 25 6.10 3.41 10.19
C SER A 25 4.60 3.24 9.93
N LEU A 26 3.93 2.42 10.75
CA LEU A 26 2.48 2.35 10.72
C LEU A 26 1.91 3.68 11.25
N ASN A 27 1.20 4.42 10.42
CA ASN A 27 0.61 5.70 10.81
C ASN A 27 -0.55 5.53 11.81
N ARG A 28 -1.16 4.34 11.84
CA ARG A 28 -2.28 3.98 12.72
C ARG A 28 -2.39 2.47 12.88
N GLU A 29 -3.23 2.07 13.82
CA GLU A 29 -3.66 0.67 13.97
C GLU A 29 -4.18 0.12 12.62
N PRO A 30 -3.73 -1.08 12.20
CA PRO A 30 -4.22 -1.74 11.00
C PRO A 30 -5.75 -1.88 11.02
N VAL A 31 -6.40 -1.54 9.91
CA VAL A 31 -7.85 -1.68 9.73
C VAL A 31 -8.16 -2.91 8.87
N GLN A 32 -9.43 -3.29 8.73
CA GLN A 32 -9.84 -4.49 7.96
C GLN A 32 -9.20 -4.60 6.56
N TYR A 33 -9.01 -3.46 5.89
CA TYR A 33 -8.61 -3.40 4.48
C TYR A 33 -7.16 -3.00 4.24
N TYR A 34 -6.53 -2.24 5.14
CA TYR A 34 -5.19 -1.70 4.88
C TYR A 34 -4.29 -1.63 6.11
N CYS A 35 -2.99 -1.77 5.86
CA CYS A 35 -1.95 -1.17 6.69
C CYS A 35 -1.50 0.14 6.02
N GLU A 36 -1.49 1.24 6.77
CA GLU A 36 -1.08 2.57 6.30
C GLU A 36 0.36 2.83 6.76
N PHE A 37 1.31 2.76 5.83
CA PHE A 37 2.73 3.03 6.05
C PHE A 37 3.08 4.47 5.65
N VAL A 38 3.89 5.15 6.46
CA VAL A 38 4.34 6.53 6.19
C VAL A 38 5.84 6.68 6.43
N HIS A 39 6.49 7.42 5.54
CA HIS A 39 7.87 7.89 5.63
C HIS A 39 7.96 9.31 5.07
N GLY A 40 8.20 10.32 5.93
CA GLY A 40 8.10 11.72 5.53
C GLY A 40 6.70 12.04 4.97
N ASP A 41 6.66 12.62 3.76
CA ASP A 41 5.42 12.90 3.03
C ASP A 41 4.92 11.73 2.16
N THR A 42 5.67 10.62 2.12
CA THR A 42 5.33 9.44 1.34
C THR A 42 4.42 8.50 2.13
N ALA A 43 3.28 8.13 1.54
CA ALA A 43 2.35 7.15 2.08
C ALA A 43 2.19 5.93 1.17
N VAL A 44 2.22 4.74 1.75
CA VAL A 44 2.02 3.45 1.06
C VAL A 44 0.96 2.65 1.81
N TYR A 45 0.00 2.08 1.07
CA TYR A 45 -1.06 1.28 1.66
C TYR A 45 -0.93 -0.18 1.26
N LEU A 46 -0.65 -1.08 2.20
CA LEU A 46 -0.70 -2.52 1.96
C LEU A 46 -2.16 -2.98 1.92
N ASP A 47 -2.57 -3.62 0.83
CA ASP A 47 -3.92 -4.18 0.65
C ASP A 47 -4.06 -5.51 1.39
N ARG A 48 -4.73 -5.45 2.55
CA ARG A 48 -4.93 -6.61 3.43
C ARG A 48 -5.94 -7.62 2.89
N GLN A 49 -6.74 -7.25 1.89
CA GLN A 49 -7.63 -8.21 1.24
C GLN A 49 -6.85 -9.16 0.33
N ARG A 50 -5.72 -8.69 -0.20
CA ARG A 50 -4.80 -9.45 -1.06
C ARG A 50 -3.82 -10.28 -0.24
N THR A 51 -3.28 -9.76 0.86
CA THR A 51 -2.35 -10.51 1.73
C THR A 51 -2.98 -11.77 2.31
N LYS A 52 -4.30 -11.76 2.57
CA LYS A 52 -5.06 -12.97 2.98
C LYS A 52 -5.05 -14.11 1.96
N ARG A 53 -4.62 -13.83 0.72
CA ARG A 53 -4.45 -14.80 -0.36
C ARG A 53 -2.98 -14.96 -0.74
N ASP A 54 -2.07 -14.61 0.17
CA ASP A 54 -0.62 -14.59 -0.02
C ASP A 54 -0.15 -13.71 -1.20
N ILE A 55 -0.95 -12.72 -1.58
CA ILE A 55 -0.58 -11.73 -2.59
C ILE A 55 -0.17 -10.44 -1.89
N ILE A 56 1.07 -10.01 -2.08
CA ILE A 56 1.53 -8.72 -1.59
C ILE A 56 1.13 -7.67 -2.62
N ALA A 57 0.20 -6.79 -2.27
CA ALA A 57 -0.22 -5.70 -3.13
C ALA A 57 -0.28 -4.42 -2.32
N VAL A 58 0.17 -3.33 -2.93
CA VAL A 58 0.14 -2.00 -2.31
C VAL A 58 -0.50 -0.98 -3.22
N PHE A 59 -0.99 0.10 -2.63
CA PHE A 59 -1.35 1.31 -3.33
C PHE A 59 -0.29 2.38 -3.11
N LEU A 60 0.19 2.97 -4.20
CA LEU A 60 1.06 4.14 -4.22
C LEU A 60 0.26 5.39 -4.53
N HIS A 61 0.77 6.53 -4.06
CA HIS A 61 0.16 7.83 -4.30
C HIS A 61 0.08 8.10 -5.82
N PRO A 62 -0.98 8.73 -6.34
CA PRO A 62 -1.12 8.98 -7.77
C PRO A 62 -0.08 9.96 -8.36
N GLU A 63 0.65 10.68 -7.50
CA GLU A 63 1.77 11.55 -7.90
C GLU A 63 3.14 10.87 -7.76
N THR A 64 3.18 9.59 -7.38
CA THR A 64 4.43 8.83 -7.37
C THR A 64 5.01 8.75 -8.78
N ASP A 65 6.29 9.10 -8.93
CA ASP A 65 7.03 8.96 -10.17
C ASP A 65 7.27 7.47 -10.47
N LEU A 66 6.43 6.90 -11.32
CA LEU A 66 6.43 5.48 -11.65
C LEU A 66 7.66 5.07 -12.47
N ASP A 67 8.30 6.01 -13.17
CA ASP A 67 9.48 5.73 -14.00
C ASP A 67 10.73 5.45 -13.16
N ARG A 68 10.73 5.92 -11.90
CA ARG A 68 11.78 5.65 -10.91
C ARG A 68 11.59 4.33 -10.16
N LEU A 69 10.45 3.68 -10.31
CA LEU A 69 10.22 2.40 -9.66
C LEU A 69 11.11 1.33 -10.29
N PRO A 70 11.56 0.33 -9.51
CA PRO A 70 12.38 -0.75 -10.03
C PRO A 70 11.63 -1.46 -11.17
N GLN A 71 12.14 -1.33 -12.39
CA GLN A 71 11.63 -2.07 -13.55
C GLN A 71 11.96 -3.57 -13.45
N ASP A 72 12.88 -3.93 -12.54
CA ASP A 72 13.48 -5.26 -12.45
C ASP A 72 12.67 -6.28 -11.64
N ALA A 73 12.45 -7.41 -12.31
CA ALA A 73 12.10 -8.73 -11.79
C ALA A 73 10.91 -8.78 -10.81
N GLY A 74 9.73 -8.45 -11.33
CA GLY A 74 8.50 -9.10 -10.87
C GLY A 74 7.49 -8.19 -10.20
N LEU A 75 7.77 -6.91 -9.97
CA LEU A 75 6.70 -5.94 -9.70
C LEU A 75 5.70 -6.04 -10.86
N GLY A 76 4.46 -6.45 -10.56
CA GLY A 76 3.38 -6.36 -11.52
C GLY A 76 3.26 -4.88 -11.87
N GLY A 77 3.62 -4.52 -13.10
CA GLY A 77 3.74 -3.13 -13.53
C GLY A 77 2.50 -2.32 -13.13
N PRO A 78 2.63 -1.01 -12.91
CA PRO A 78 1.56 -0.18 -12.38
C PRO A 78 0.31 -0.39 -13.20
N GLY A 79 -0.69 -1.02 -12.59
CA GLY A 79 -2.03 -1.02 -13.16
C GLY A 79 -2.50 0.43 -13.27
N GLY A 80 -3.40 0.72 -14.21
CA GLY A 80 -4.07 2.02 -14.23
C GLY A 80 -4.66 2.36 -12.86
N ILE A 81 -4.80 3.67 -12.59
CA ILE A 81 -5.33 4.18 -11.32
C ILE A 81 -6.60 3.41 -10.91
N ARG A 82 -6.65 3.00 -9.64
CA ARG A 82 -7.83 2.39 -9.04
C ARG A 82 -8.36 3.21 -7.88
N HIS A 83 -9.68 3.24 -7.79
CA HIS A 83 -10.38 3.82 -6.66
C HIS A 83 -10.50 2.81 -5.52
N ALA A 84 -10.28 3.27 -4.30
CA ALA A 84 -10.34 2.48 -3.09
C ALA A 84 -10.74 3.39 -1.91
N GLU A 85 -11.65 2.90 -1.06
CA GLU A 85 -11.99 3.58 0.18
C GLU A 85 -10.90 3.40 1.22
N GLY A 86 -10.79 4.31 2.19
CA GLY A 86 -9.86 4.15 3.33
C GLY A 86 -8.40 4.57 3.09
N LEU A 87 -8.02 4.89 1.84
CA LEU A 87 -6.72 5.51 1.50
C LEU A 87 -6.73 7.00 1.87
N ARG A 88 -6.74 7.29 3.17
CA ARG A 88 -7.06 8.63 3.72
C ARG A 88 -6.05 9.72 3.33
N LEU A 89 -4.79 9.35 3.15
CA LEU A 89 -3.69 10.25 2.76
C LEU A 89 -3.63 10.45 1.24
N PHE A 90 -4.45 9.73 0.47
CA PHE A 90 -4.48 9.87 -0.99
C PHE A 90 -5.59 10.84 -1.42
N PRO A 91 -5.42 11.55 -2.54
CA PRO A 91 -6.43 12.48 -3.05
C PRO A 91 -7.70 11.72 -3.43
N LYS A 92 -8.81 12.45 -3.42
CA LYS A 92 -10.13 11.94 -3.80
C LYS A 92 -10.57 12.53 -5.12
N LYS A 93 -11.22 11.71 -5.95
CA LYS A 93 -11.85 12.16 -7.20
C LYS A 93 -13.22 11.51 -7.34
N PHE A 94 -14.12 12.18 -8.06
CA PHE A 94 -15.40 11.59 -8.43
C PHE A 94 -15.17 10.38 -9.34
N ASN A 95 -15.79 9.26 -8.98
CA ASN A 95 -15.77 8.04 -9.78
C ASN A 95 -17.18 7.77 -10.30
N LYS A 96 -17.39 7.91 -11.62
CA LYS A 96 -18.68 7.64 -12.29
C LYS A 96 -19.90 8.30 -11.63
N GLY A 97 -19.77 9.58 -11.26
CA GLY A 97 -20.86 10.35 -10.62
C GLY A 97 -21.20 9.94 -9.18
N LYS A 98 -20.44 9.02 -8.57
CA LYS A 98 -20.57 8.65 -7.15
C LYS A 98 -19.79 9.60 -6.25
N ARG A 99 -20.00 9.49 -4.93
CA ARG A 99 -19.25 10.24 -3.90
C ARG A 99 -17.73 10.16 -4.16
N PRO A 100 -16.96 11.24 -3.85
CA PRO A 100 -15.51 11.24 -4.00
C PRO A 100 -14.88 10.06 -3.26
N SER A 101 -14.04 9.31 -3.97
CA SER A 101 -13.32 8.16 -3.43
C SER A 101 -11.83 8.35 -3.66
N SER A 102 -11.01 7.88 -2.71
CA SER A 102 -9.56 7.96 -2.85
C SER A 102 -9.09 7.07 -4.01
N TYR A 103 -7.94 7.39 -4.58
CA TYR A 103 -7.39 6.62 -5.71
C TYR A 103 -5.86 6.58 -5.66
N GLY A 104 -5.29 5.54 -6.25
CA GLY A 104 -3.84 5.35 -6.34
C GLY A 104 -3.45 4.26 -7.33
N TYR A 105 -2.16 4.02 -7.47
CA TYR A 105 -1.62 2.97 -8.34
C TYR A 105 -1.50 1.65 -7.58
N PRO A 106 -2.24 0.60 -7.98
CA PRO A 106 -2.05 -0.72 -7.42
C PRO A 106 -0.78 -1.35 -7.98
N ILE A 107 0.17 -1.69 -7.12
CA ILE A 107 1.38 -2.43 -7.45
C ILE A 107 1.30 -3.80 -6.79
N ILE A 108 1.60 -4.85 -7.54
CA ILE A 108 1.71 -6.21 -7.00
C ILE A 108 3.19 -6.50 -6.78
N CYS A 109 3.56 -6.88 -5.57
CA CYS A 109 4.87 -7.40 -5.24
C CYS A 109 4.80 -8.94 -5.21
N PRO A 110 5.64 -9.65 -5.98
CA PRO A 110 5.61 -11.12 -6.05
C PRO A 110 6.11 -11.76 -4.76
N ASP A 111 6.99 -11.07 -4.02
CA ASP A 111 7.59 -11.54 -2.78
C ASP A 111 8.03 -10.37 -1.88
N LEU A 112 8.62 -10.72 -0.74
CA LEU A 112 9.15 -9.75 0.23
C LEU A 112 10.32 -8.95 -0.34
N THR A 113 11.16 -9.55 -1.20
CA THR A 113 12.31 -8.86 -1.80
C THR A 113 11.85 -7.75 -2.72
N ALA A 114 10.84 -8.00 -3.56
CA ALA A 114 10.24 -6.98 -4.41
C ALA A 114 9.54 -5.88 -3.60
N PHE A 115 8.88 -6.23 -2.49
CA PHE A 115 8.31 -5.24 -1.59
C PHE A 115 9.38 -4.35 -0.94
N GLY A 116 10.50 -4.92 -0.46
CA GLY A 116 11.62 -4.14 0.07
C GLY A 116 12.25 -3.21 -0.98
N ARG A 117 12.48 -3.70 -2.21
CA ARG A 117 12.98 -2.88 -3.32
C ARG A 117 12.04 -1.72 -3.65
N LEU A 118 10.73 -1.98 -3.63
CA LEU A 118 9.74 -0.93 -3.83
C LEU A 118 9.87 0.15 -2.75
N LEU A 119 9.93 -0.21 -1.48
CA LEU A 119 10.08 0.76 -0.40
C LEU A 119 11.39 1.55 -0.50
N ALA A 120 12.50 0.89 -0.83
CA ALA A 120 13.79 1.54 -1.05
C ALA A 120 13.77 2.58 -2.19
N SER A 121 12.92 2.40 -3.21
CA SER A 121 12.78 3.37 -4.29
C SER A 121 11.93 4.59 -3.93
N LEU A 122 11.20 4.52 -2.82
CA LEU A 122 10.28 5.56 -2.33
C LEU A 122 10.89 6.42 -1.21
N THR A 123 12.10 6.07 -0.75
CA THR A 123 12.93 6.82 0.21
C THR A 123 14.04 7.54 -0.50
#